data_AF-A0A3D0KNI1-F1
#
_entry.id   AF-A0A3D0KNI1-F1
#
_cell.length_a   1.000
_cell.length_b   1.000
_cell.length_c   1.000
_cell.angle_alpha   90.00
_cell.angle_beta   90.00
_cell.angle_gamma   90.00
#
_symmetry.space_group_name_H-M   'P 1'
#
loop_
_entity.id
_entity.type
_entity.pdbx_description
1 polymer ?
#
loop_
_entity_poly.entity_id
_entity_poly.type
_entity_poly.pdbx_seq_one_letter_code
_entity_poly.pdbx_strand_id
1 'polypeptide(L)'
;MFGRAKKYKVNYQDGREFFPGAKDSYRAGETVVFYFTLVATDTNYTFYLNGRRFQPEYCGGKGYKISFVMPEGDVDFRVESKNTML
;
A
#
# COMPACT_ATOMS: atom_id res chain seq x y z
N MET A 1 -25.25 19.26 -8.67
CA MET A 1 -24.91 19.07 -7.24
C MET A 1 -23.65 18.21 -7.18
N PHE A 2 -22.47 18.78 -6.98
CA PHE A 2 -21.25 17.97 -6.82
C PHE A 2 -21.17 17.51 -5.37
N GLY A 3 -21.76 16.34 -5.08
CA GLY A 3 -21.63 15.71 -3.78
C GLY A 3 -20.14 15.50 -3.45
N ARG A 4 -19.73 15.81 -2.23
CA ARG A 4 -18.34 15.62 -1.78
C ARG A 4 -18.04 14.12 -1.86
N ALA A 5 -17.07 13.72 -2.69
CA ALA A 5 -16.70 12.31 -2.84
C ALA A 5 -16.42 11.67 -1.47
N LYS A 6 -17.08 10.54 -1.20
CA LYS A 6 -16.94 9.81 0.07
C LYS A 6 -15.50 9.35 0.24
N LYS A 7 -15.00 9.44 1.48
CA LYS A 7 -13.68 8.93 1.84
C LYS A 7 -13.81 7.56 2.47
N TYR A 8 -12.84 6.71 2.19
CA TYR A 8 -12.73 5.35 2.69
C TYR A 8 -11.35 5.14 3.30
N LYS A 9 -11.23 4.20 4.22
CA LYS A 9 -10.00 3.93 4.96
C LYS A 9 -9.08 2.96 4.22
N VAL A 10 -7.79 3.11 4.44
CA VAL A 10 -6.80 2.06 4.13
C VAL A 10 -6.32 1.50 5.46
N ASN A 11 -6.61 0.23 5.71
CA ASN A 11 -6.17 -0.48 6.90
C ASN A 11 -4.80 -1.10 6.61
N TYR A 12 -3.74 -0.47 7.11
CA TYR A 12 -2.37 -0.98 6.98
C TYR A 12 -2.11 -2.01 8.09
N GLN A 13 -2.15 -3.30 7.76
CA GLN A 13 -2.03 -4.38 8.77
C GLN A 13 -0.66 -4.37 9.47
N ASP A 14 0.38 -3.97 8.75
CA ASP A 14 1.75 -3.93 9.29
C ASP A 14 2.06 -2.65 10.06
N GLY A 15 1.17 -1.64 10.05
CA GLY A 15 1.40 -0.31 10.63
C GLY A 15 1.65 0.76 9.57
N ARG A 16 0.95 1.89 9.64
CA ARG A 16 1.01 2.97 8.65
C ARG A 16 2.39 3.64 8.58
N GLU A 17 3.08 3.69 9.72
CA GLU A 17 4.39 4.31 9.90
C GLU A 17 5.49 3.73 8.97
N PHE A 18 5.31 2.49 8.51
CA PHE A 18 6.22 1.85 7.57
C PHE A 18 6.00 2.27 6.11
N PHE A 19 4.98 3.10 5.87
CA PHE A 19 4.57 3.51 4.54
C PHE A 19 4.65 5.03 4.35
N PRO A 20 5.84 5.60 4.05
CA PRO A 20 5.97 7.02 3.74
C PRO A 20 4.99 7.47 2.64
N GLY A 21 4.26 8.56 2.93
CA GLY A 21 3.21 9.09 2.05
C GLY A 21 1.81 8.55 2.32
N ALA A 22 1.67 7.52 3.16
CA ALA A 22 0.37 6.94 3.50
C ALA A 22 -0.49 7.86 4.40
N LYS A 23 -1.76 8.00 4.01
CA LYS A 23 -2.85 8.62 4.79
C LYS A 23 -3.81 7.55 5.29
N ASP A 24 -4.57 7.85 6.34
CA ASP A 24 -5.57 6.94 6.90
C ASP A 24 -6.81 6.78 6.00
N SER A 25 -7.09 7.76 5.13
CA SER A 25 -8.24 7.72 4.23
C SER A 25 -8.06 8.54 2.95
N TYR A 26 -8.71 8.08 1.88
CA TYR A 26 -8.67 8.68 0.54
C TYR A 26 -10.09 8.74 -0.04
N ARG A 27 -10.32 9.65 -0.99
CA ARG A 27 -11.61 9.74 -1.68
C ARG A 27 -11.77 8.56 -2.64
N ALA A 28 -12.98 8.03 -2.79
CA ALA A 28 -13.26 7.08 -3.88
C ALA A 28 -12.86 7.70 -5.24
N GLY A 29 -12.22 6.89 -6.08
CA GLY A 29 -11.65 7.30 -7.37
C GLY A 29 -10.32 8.05 -7.28
N GLU A 30 -9.84 8.41 -6.09
CA GLU A 30 -8.51 9.04 -5.90
C GLU A 30 -7.41 8.03 -6.22
N THR A 31 -6.38 8.45 -6.96
CA THR A 31 -5.15 7.66 -7.09
C THR A 31 -4.35 7.76 -5.79
N VAL A 32 -4.24 6.64 -5.10
CA VAL A 32 -3.48 6.49 -3.86
C VAL A 32 -2.04 6.14 -4.23
N VAL A 33 -1.07 6.87 -3.65
CA VAL A 33 0.37 6.60 -3.83
C VAL A 33 1.08 6.71 -2.50
N PHE A 34 1.81 5.66 -2.13
CA PHE A 34 2.73 5.63 -0.98
C PHE A 34 3.87 4.64 -1.26
N TYR A 35 4.87 4.60 -0.37
CA TYR A 35 6.07 3.78 -0.55
C TYR A 35 6.26 2.81 0.60
N PHE A 36 6.86 1.66 0.33
CA PHE A 36 7.45 0.79 1.34
C PHE A 36 8.98 0.86 1.21
N THR A 37 9.65 1.34 2.25
CA THR A 37 11.08 1.69 2.22
C THR A 37 11.98 0.73 2.98
N LEU A 38 11.41 -0.18 3.77
CA LEU A 38 12.15 -1.17 4.55
C LEU A 38 12.56 -2.37 3.67
N VAL A 39 13.40 -2.12 2.67
CA VAL A 39 13.86 -3.14 1.72
C VAL A 39 15.21 -3.71 2.16
N ALA A 40 15.22 -4.98 2.53
CA ALA A 40 16.42 -5.76 2.79
C ALA A 40 16.81 -6.62 1.58
N THR A 41 18.11 -6.84 1.38
CA THR A 41 18.65 -7.59 0.23
C THR A 41 18.41 -9.09 0.31
N ASP A 42 18.06 -9.59 1.49
CA ASP A 42 17.89 -11.00 1.83
C ASP A 42 16.43 -11.37 2.13
N THR A 43 15.50 -10.53 1.70
CA THR A 43 14.09 -10.66 2.04
C THR A 43 13.24 -10.49 0.79
N ASN A 44 12.36 -11.47 0.56
CA ASN A 44 11.31 -11.39 -0.46
C ASN A 44 10.07 -10.74 0.13
N TYR A 45 9.57 -9.70 -0.51
CA TYR A 45 8.36 -8.99 -0.12
C TYR A 45 7.20 -9.33 -1.06
N THR A 46 6.07 -9.73 -0.50
CA THR A 46 4.81 -9.94 -1.25
C THR A 46 3.74 -9.01 -0.71
N PHE A 47 3.14 -8.21 -1.58
CA PHE A 47 2.16 -7.20 -1.20
C PHE A 47 0.75 -7.68 -1.53
N TYR A 48 -0.20 -7.33 -0.68
CA TYR A 48 -1.60 -7.67 -0.90
C TYR A 48 -2.50 -6.45 -0.67
N LEU A 49 -3.51 -6.34 -1.52
CA LEU A 49 -4.61 -5.39 -1.42
C LEU A 49 -5.92 -6.17 -1.42
N ASN A 50 -6.72 -6.04 -0.36
CA ASN A 50 -7.95 -6.82 -0.15
C ASN A 50 -7.73 -8.34 -0.33
N GLY A 51 -6.63 -8.85 0.23
CA GLY A 51 -6.25 -10.27 0.16
C GLY A 51 -5.73 -10.74 -1.21
N ARG A 52 -5.77 -9.89 -2.25
CA ARG A 52 -5.24 -10.21 -3.57
C ARG A 52 -3.81 -9.75 -3.70
N ARG A 53 -2.95 -10.59 -4.31
CA ARG A 53 -1.57 -10.21 -4.59
C ARG A 53 -1.55 -8.97 -5.48
N PHE A 54 -0.71 -8.02 -5.08
CA PHE A 54 -0.47 -6.76 -5.74
C PHE A 54 1.01 -6.66 -6.08
N GLN A 55 1.35 -6.29 -7.31
CA GLN A 55 2.74 -6.12 -7.73
C GLN A 55 3.08 -4.63 -7.74
N PRO A 56 3.87 -4.13 -6.77
CA PRO A 56 4.31 -2.75 -6.76
C PRO A 56 5.38 -2.49 -7.82
N GLU A 57 5.62 -1.21 -8.08
CA GLU A 57 6.75 -0.74 -8.88
C GLU A 57 7.99 -0.64 -7.98
N TYR A 58 9.10 -1.30 -8.32
CA TYR A 58 10.36 -1.13 -7.59
C TYR A 58 11.11 0.10 -8.10
N CYS A 59 11.34 1.08 -7.22
CA CYS A 59 11.94 2.37 -7.56
C CYS A 59 13.40 2.48 -7.07
N GLY A 60 14.13 1.35 -7.02
CA GLY A 60 15.53 1.32 -6.56
C GLY A 60 15.66 1.74 -5.09
N GLY A 61 16.56 2.68 -4.80
CA GLY A 61 16.85 3.15 -3.44
C GLY A 61 15.67 3.79 -2.69
N LYS A 62 14.53 4.05 -3.36
CA LYS A 62 13.29 4.50 -2.73
C LYS A 62 12.38 3.35 -2.25
N GLY A 63 12.77 2.10 -2.52
CA GLY A 63 11.98 0.91 -2.23
C GLY A 63 10.83 0.69 -3.22
N TYR A 64 9.72 0.14 -2.74
CA TYR A 64 8.57 -0.20 -3.55
C TYR A 64 7.54 0.93 -3.52
N LYS A 65 7.05 1.34 -4.69
CA LYS A 65 5.94 2.28 -4.85
C LYS A 65 4.64 1.51 -5.00
N ILE A 66 3.71 1.81 -4.11
CA ILE A 66 2.35 1.28 -4.10
C ILE A 66 1.45 2.32 -4.72
N SER A 67 0.69 1.90 -5.73
CA SER A 67 -0.23 2.77 -6.47
C SER A 67 -1.49 2.01 -6.83
N PHE A 68 -2.65 2.52 -6.43
CA PHE A 68 -3.95 1.99 -6.80
C PHE A 68 -5.02 3.08 -6.83
N VAL A 69 -6.15 2.83 -7.47
CA VAL A 69 -7.32 3.71 -7.42
C VAL A 69 -8.17 3.32 -6.22
N MET A 70 -8.47 4.27 -5.34
CA MET A 70 -9.28 4.00 -4.16
C MET A 70 -10.70 3.55 -4.58
N PRO A 71 -11.14 2.35 -4.19
CA PRO A 71 -12.49 1.88 -4.51
C PRO A 71 -13.55 2.57 -3.63
N GLU A 72 -14.82 2.31 -3.95
CA GLU A 72 -15.94 2.64 -3.06
C GLU A 72 -16.05 1.64 -1.90
N GLY A 73 -15.06 1.65 -1.03
CA GLY A 73 -14.99 0.75 0.12
C GLY A 73 -13.67 0.93 0.86
N ASP A 74 -13.67 0.55 2.14
CA ASP A 74 -12.42 0.44 2.88
C ASP A 74 -11.57 -0.68 2.25
N VAL A 75 -10.25 -0.52 2.33
CA VAL A 75 -9.30 -1.50 1.78
C VAL A 75 -8.31 -1.95 2.83
N ASP A 76 -7.93 -3.21 2.75
CA ASP A 76 -6.89 -3.80 3.60
C ASP A 76 -5.60 -3.92 2.80
N PHE A 77 -4.53 -3.36 3.34
CA PHE A 77 -3.20 -3.44 2.77
C PHE A 77 -2.28 -4.19 3.73
N ARG A 78 -1.53 -5.16 3.21
CA ARG A 78 -0.54 -5.91 3.98
C ARG A 78 0.70 -6.23 3.14
N VAL A 79 1.84 -6.37 3.80
CA VAL A 79 3.09 -6.87 3.23
C VAL A 79 3.53 -8.11 3.97
N GLU A 80 3.77 -9.19 3.24
CA GLU A 80 4.44 -10.38 3.77
C GLU A 80 5.93 -10.28 3.46
N SER A 81 6.76 -10.46 4.49
CA SER A 81 8.22 -10.48 4.37
C SER A 81 8.73 -11.88 4.67
N LYS A 82 9.44 -12.49 3.71
CA LYS A 82 10.04 -13.81 3.87
C LYS A 82 11.55 -13.72 3.68
N ASN A 83 12.31 -13.99 4.73
CA ASN A 83 13.77 -14.09 4.64
C ASN A 83 14.15 -15.23 3.67
N THR A 84 15.10 -14.96 2.77
CA THR A 84 15.52 -15.87 1.69
C THR A 84 16.77 -16.66 2.02
N MET A 85 17.41 -16.41 3.16
CA MET A 85 18.55 -17.18 3.66
C MET A 85 18.14 -18.37 4.55
N LEU A 86 16.83 -18.56 4.79
CA LEU A 86 16.26 -19.70 5.51
C LEU A 86 15.78 -20.81 4.56
#